data_AF-A0A7C2S9E3-F1
#
_entry.id   AF-A0A7C2S9E3-F1
#
_cell.length_a   1.000
_cell.length_b   1.000
_cell.length_c   1.000
_cell.angle_alpha   90.00
_cell.angle_beta   90.00
_cell.angle_gamma   90.00
#
_symmetry.space_group_name_H-M   'P 1'
#
loop_
_entity.id
_entity.type
_entity.pdbx_description
1 polymer ?
#
loop_
_entity_poly.entity_id
_entity_poly.type
_entity_poly.pdbx_seq_one_letter_code
_entity_poly.pdbx_strand_id
1 'polypeptide(L)'
;MSASQRSREILSGIVIGLIYYLIYVIILPQIHRLLGVEKVSESPSIDITLAAFFLAIGVLANMTRGTIYSFILNALLKILGLLAYLHIVYNKPITLYTSGGIYTVYINPDPFIFTISIWTLATVLIDILAIIERLRPALPGALAYIREAL
;
A
#
# COMPACT_ATOMS: atom_id res chain seq x y z
N MET A 1 -7.94 26.41 9.09
CA MET A 1 -6.67 25.85 9.62
C MET A 1 -5.62 26.95 9.67
N SER A 2 -4.85 27.02 10.75
CA SER A 2 -3.68 27.92 10.80
C SER A 2 -2.51 27.35 9.98
N ALA A 3 -1.60 28.20 9.51
CA ALA A 3 -0.41 27.77 8.75
C ALA A 3 0.44 26.76 9.52
N SER A 4 0.54 26.91 10.86
CA SER A 4 1.23 25.99 11.75
C SER A 4 0.57 24.60 11.79
N GLN A 5 -0.76 24.52 11.80
CA GLN A 5 -1.48 23.23 11.75
C GLN A 5 -1.25 22.52 10.42
N ARG A 6 -1.36 23.24 9.31
CA ARG A 6 -1.13 22.67 7.96
C ARG A 6 0.31 22.15 7.80
N SER A 7 1.29 22.88 8.31
CA SER A 7 2.69 22.44 8.29
C SER A 7 2.92 21.16 9.09
N ARG A 8 2.26 21.01 10.25
CA ARG A 8 2.36 19.79 11.09
C ARG A 8 1.71 18.58 10.41
N GLU A 9 0.57 18.78 9.74
CA GLU A 9 -0.08 17.72 8.99
C GLU A 9 0.75 17.25 7.80
N ILE A 10 1.38 18.17 7.05
CA ILE A 10 2.29 17.81 5.97
C ILE A 10 3.48 17.02 6.52
N LEU A 11 4.13 17.52 7.57
CA LEU A 11 5.29 16.86 8.17
C LEU A 11 4.94 15.45 8.68
N SER A 12 3.83 15.31 9.40
CA SER A 12 3.35 14.00 9.86
C SER A 12 3.05 13.06 8.70
N GLY A 13 2.51 13.56 7.59
CA GLY A 13 2.25 12.76 6.41
C GLY A 13 3.51 12.32 5.67
N ILE A 14 4.53 13.19 5.59
CA ILE A 14 5.87 12.85 5.09
C ILE A 14 6.45 11.70 5.92
N VAL A 15 6.38 11.80 7.25
CA VAL A 15 6.88 10.76 8.16
C VAL A 15 6.15 9.43 7.93
N ILE A 16 4.83 9.45 7.77
CA ILE A 16 4.05 8.24 7.47
C ILE A 16 4.52 7.60 6.16
N GLY A 17 4.61 8.38 5.08
CA GLY A 17 5.08 7.90 3.78
C GLY A 17 6.49 7.31 3.86
N LEU A 18 7.40 7.99 4.58
CA LEU A 18 8.77 7.54 4.77
C LEU A 18 8.83 6.20 5.51
N ILE A 19 8.06 6.04 6.59
CA ILE A 19 8.02 4.79 7.37
C ILE A 19 7.67 3.61 6.46
N TYR A 20 6.63 3.74 5.66
CA TYR A 20 6.21 2.66 4.78
C TYR A 20 7.22 2.39 3.66
N TYR A 21 7.82 3.43 3.07
CA TYR A 21 8.92 3.24 2.12
C TYR A 21 10.06 2.45 2.76
N LEU A 22 10.51 2.85 3.96
CA LEU A 22 11.58 2.17 4.68
C LEU A 22 11.21 0.72 4.98
N ILE A 23 9.99 0.44 5.43
CA ILE A 23 9.54 -0.93 5.72
C ILE A 23 9.60 -1.78 4.46
N TYR A 24 8.91 -1.38 3.38
CA TYR A 24 8.73 -2.24 2.22
C TYR A 24 9.94 -2.28 1.28
N VAL A 25 10.69 -1.20 1.16
CA VAL A 25 11.80 -1.08 0.18
C VAL A 25 13.15 -1.40 0.82
N ILE A 26 13.30 -1.19 2.12
CA ILE A 26 14.60 -1.39 2.80
C ILE A 26 14.53 -2.54 3.80
N ILE A 27 13.71 -2.42 4.84
CA ILE A 27 13.73 -3.35 5.99
C ILE A 27 13.32 -4.76 5.57
N LEU A 28 12.16 -4.92 4.91
CA LEU A 28 11.66 -6.24 4.53
C LEU A 28 12.61 -6.97 3.57
N PRO A 29 13.14 -6.34 2.49
CA PRO A 29 14.15 -6.97 1.65
C PRO A 29 15.43 -7.35 2.39
N GLN A 30 15.92 -6.51 3.32
CA GLN A 30 17.12 -6.84 4.10
C GLN A 30 16.88 -8.01 5.09
N ILE A 31 15.71 -8.08 5.74
CA ILE A 31 15.36 -9.25 6.55
C ILE A 31 15.32 -10.50 5.67
N HIS A 32 14.73 -10.40 4.48
CA HIS A 32 14.69 -11.49 3.52
C HIS A 32 16.07 -12.00 3.11
N ARG A 33 17.02 -11.09 2.91
CA ARG A 33 18.42 -11.41 2.66
C ARG A 33 19.06 -12.11 3.85
N LEU A 34 18.86 -11.62 5.08
CA LEU A 34 19.41 -12.23 6.30
C LEU A 34 18.94 -13.67 6.51
N LEU A 35 17.76 -14.02 5.97
CA LEU A 35 17.22 -15.37 5.98
C LEU A 35 17.81 -16.29 4.89
N GLY A 36 18.82 -15.83 4.14
CA GLY A 36 19.60 -16.65 3.20
C GLY A 36 19.09 -16.63 1.75
N VAL A 37 18.23 -15.69 1.38
CA VAL A 37 17.75 -15.57 -0.01
C VAL A 37 18.78 -14.79 -0.84
N GLU A 38 19.61 -15.50 -1.60
CA GLU A 38 20.72 -14.97 -2.42
C GLU A 38 20.30 -14.00 -3.54
N LYS A 39 18.99 -13.85 -3.82
CA LYS A 39 18.47 -13.06 -4.96
C LYS A 39 18.30 -11.56 -4.69
N VAL A 40 18.47 -11.11 -3.45
CA VAL A 40 18.31 -9.69 -3.07
C VAL A 40 19.66 -8.96 -3.22
N SER A 41 19.69 -7.87 -4.01
CA SER A 41 20.87 -7.01 -4.19
C SER A 41 21.53 -6.63 -2.86
N GLU A 42 22.88 -6.69 -2.81
CA GLU A 42 23.66 -6.34 -1.61
C GLU A 42 23.49 -4.88 -1.17
N SER A 43 23.15 -4.00 -2.11
CA SER A 43 22.89 -2.59 -1.85
C SER A 43 21.40 -2.27 -2.04
N PRO A 44 20.72 -1.70 -1.03
CA PRO A 44 19.38 -1.17 -1.21
C PRO A 44 19.46 0.03 -2.17
N SER A 45 19.00 -0.14 -3.40
CA SER A 45 18.86 0.96 -4.33
C SER A 45 17.70 1.85 -3.89
N ILE A 46 18.03 3.05 -3.40
CA ILE A 46 17.01 4.05 -3.07
C ILE A 46 16.44 4.58 -4.39
N ASP A 47 15.26 4.09 -4.78
CA ASP A 47 14.48 4.68 -5.86
C ASP A 47 13.82 5.97 -5.35
N ILE A 48 14.35 7.12 -5.81
CA ILE A 48 13.89 8.46 -5.45
C ILE A 48 12.46 8.71 -5.94
N THR A 49 12.11 8.19 -7.13
CA THR A 49 10.77 8.36 -7.70
C THR A 49 9.76 7.62 -6.85
N LEU A 50 10.07 6.37 -6.51
CA LEU A 50 9.22 5.57 -5.63
C LEU A 50 9.10 6.23 -4.24
N ALA A 51 10.22 6.68 -3.66
CA ALA A 51 10.20 7.40 -2.39
C ALA A 51 9.27 8.62 -2.43
N ALA A 52 9.35 9.44 -3.49
CA ALA A 52 8.48 10.60 -3.67
C ALA A 52 6.99 10.20 -3.73
N PHE A 53 6.64 9.08 -4.38
CA PHE A 53 5.28 8.55 -4.39
C PHE A 53 4.78 8.20 -2.98
N PHE A 54 5.59 7.49 -2.19
CA PHE A 54 5.23 7.15 -0.80
C PHE A 54 5.02 8.39 0.05
N LEU A 55 5.92 9.37 -0.06
CA LEU A 55 5.80 10.64 0.67
C LEU A 55 4.54 11.41 0.28
N ALA A 56 4.26 11.52 -1.02
CA ALA A 56 3.09 12.23 -1.53
C ALA A 56 1.78 11.58 -1.05
N ILE A 57 1.67 10.26 -1.14
CA ILE A 57 0.48 9.53 -0.67
C ILE A 57 0.36 9.64 0.85
N GLY A 58 1.46 9.57 1.61
CA GLY A 58 1.46 9.77 3.06
C GLY A 58 0.96 11.15 3.48
N VAL A 59 1.37 12.21 2.76
CA VAL A 59 0.86 13.58 2.94
C VAL A 59 -0.64 13.64 2.67
N LEU A 60 -1.09 13.11 1.52
CA LEU A 60 -2.51 13.12 1.17
C LEU A 60 -3.37 12.31 2.15
N ALA A 61 -2.89 11.14 2.60
CA ALA A 61 -3.58 10.30 3.57
C ALA A 61 -3.75 11.02 4.92
N ASN A 62 -2.71 11.75 5.35
CA ASN A 62 -2.76 12.49 6.60
C ASN A 62 -3.57 13.79 6.51
N MET A 63 -3.54 14.49 5.37
CA MET A 63 -4.38 15.67 5.13
C MET A 63 -5.87 15.32 5.04
N THR A 64 -6.20 14.10 4.59
CA THR A 64 -7.58 13.60 4.51
C THR A 64 -7.97 12.78 5.74
N ARG A 65 -7.17 12.83 6.82
CA ARG A 65 -7.35 12.02 8.01
C ARG A 65 -8.76 12.20 8.59
N GLY A 66 -9.39 11.08 8.93
CA GLY A 66 -10.75 11.08 9.45
C GLY A 66 -11.83 11.12 8.36
N THR A 67 -11.47 11.11 7.07
CA THR A 67 -12.38 10.88 5.94
C THR A 67 -12.17 9.51 5.32
N ILE A 68 -13.10 9.07 4.47
CA ILE A 68 -12.99 7.83 3.69
C ILE A 68 -11.71 7.83 2.82
N TYR A 69 -11.30 8.98 2.29
CA TYR A 69 -10.10 9.11 1.46
C TYR A 69 -8.82 8.70 2.21
N SER A 70 -8.72 8.95 3.52
CA SER A 70 -7.54 8.53 4.28
C SER A 70 -7.37 7.01 4.33
N PHE A 71 -8.48 6.26 4.36
CA PHE A 71 -8.45 4.80 4.33
C PHE A 71 -8.08 4.27 2.94
N ILE A 72 -8.64 4.88 1.89
CA ILE A 72 -8.30 4.55 0.50
C ILE A 72 -6.80 4.77 0.25
N LEU A 73 -6.28 5.93 0.66
CA LEU A 73 -4.88 6.28 0.45
C LEU A 73 -3.93 5.42 1.30
N ASN A 74 -4.31 5.07 2.54
CA ASN A 74 -3.54 4.12 3.35
C ASN A 74 -3.51 2.72 2.75
N ALA A 75 -4.65 2.22 2.25
CA ALA A 75 -4.72 0.94 1.55
C ALA A 75 -3.85 0.94 0.29
N LEU A 76 -3.92 2.01 -0.51
CA LEU A 76 -3.07 2.18 -1.69
C LEU A 76 -1.59 2.15 -1.32
N LEU A 77 -1.20 2.84 -0.25
CA LEU A 77 0.17 2.92 0.21
C LEU A 77 0.69 1.54 0.64
N LYS A 78 -0.12 0.73 1.33
CA LYS A 78 0.19 -0.66 1.67
C LYS A 78 0.31 -1.56 0.45
N ILE A 79 -0.61 -1.43 -0.53
CA ILE A 79 -0.58 -2.21 -1.78
C ILE A 79 0.69 -1.88 -2.58
N LEU A 80 1.00 -0.58 -2.75
CA LEU A 80 2.23 -0.14 -3.42
C LEU A 80 3.47 -0.63 -2.68
N GLY A 81 3.45 -0.59 -1.34
CA GLY A 81 4.44 -1.22 -0.47
C GLY A 81 4.69 -2.67 -0.82
N LEU A 82 3.63 -3.47 -0.79
CA LEU A 82 3.71 -4.89 -1.09
C LEU A 82 4.23 -5.14 -2.51
N LEU A 83 3.74 -4.40 -3.51
CA LEU A 83 4.19 -4.55 -4.89
C LEU A 83 5.67 -4.21 -5.07
N ALA A 84 6.14 -3.11 -4.47
CA ALA A 84 7.55 -2.71 -4.51
C ALA A 84 8.43 -3.77 -3.83
N TYR A 85 8.03 -4.21 -2.65
CA TYR A 85 8.71 -5.27 -1.92
C TYR A 85 8.80 -6.58 -2.73
N LEU A 86 7.68 -7.02 -3.30
CA LEU A 86 7.64 -8.22 -4.14
C LEU A 86 8.53 -8.07 -5.37
N HIS A 87 8.52 -6.89 -6.00
CA HIS A 87 9.40 -6.61 -7.15
C HIS A 87 10.88 -6.75 -6.78
N ILE A 88 11.29 -6.21 -5.62
CA ILE A 88 12.68 -6.26 -5.12
C ILE A 88 13.10 -7.70 -4.81
N VAL A 89 12.24 -8.49 -4.16
CA VAL A 89 12.60 -9.85 -3.71
C VAL A 89 12.48 -10.89 -4.82
N TYR A 90 11.58 -10.74 -5.80
CA TYR A 90 11.39 -11.74 -6.87
C TYR A 90 12.36 -11.63 -8.05
N ASN A 91 12.95 -10.46 -8.27
CA ASN A 91 13.92 -10.20 -9.35
C ASN A 91 13.43 -10.54 -10.79
N LYS A 92 12.13 -10.83 -11.06
CA LYS A 92 11.48 -10.99 -12.41
C LYS A 92 9.92 -10.94 -12.36
N PRO A 93 9.20 -10.67 -13.48
CA PRO A 93 7.94 -9.91 -13.50
C PRO A 93 6.65 -10.66 -13.11
N ILE A 94 5.65 -9.90 -12.67
CA ILE A 94 4.25 -10.33 -12.51
C ILE A 94 3.64 -10.49 -13.90
N THR A 95 3.15 -11.68 -14.22
CA THR A 95 2.76 -12.03 -15.59
C THR A 95 1.29 -12.46 -15.56
N LEU A 96 0.36 -11.58 -15.95
CA LEU A 96 -1.09 -11.81 -15.85
C LEU A 96 -1.66 -12.51 -17.09
N TYR A 97 -2.31 -13.68 -16.92
CA TYR A 97 -2.98 -14.38 -18.01
C TYR A 97 -4.28 -13.68 -18.42
N THR A 98 -4.37 -13.26 -19.68
CA THR A 98 -5.63 -12.86 -20.35
C THR A 98 -5.80 -13.76 -21.57
N SER A 99 -7.01 -13.86 -22.13
CA SER A 99 -7.40 -14.78 -23.21
C SER A 99 -6.60 -14.67 -24.53
N GLY A 100 -5.50 -13.91 -24.58
CA GLY A 100 -4.60 -13.74 -25.72
C GLY A 100 -3.15 -14.23 -25.56
N GLY A 101 -2.76 -14.92 -24.48
CA GLY A 101 -1.40 -15.49 -24.36
C GLY A 101 -0.98 -16.01 -22.98
N ILE A 102 0.07 -16.83 -22.94
CA ILE A 102 0.70 -17.34 -21.70
C ILE A 102 1.50 -16.21 -21.05
N TYR A 103 1.12 -15.83 -19.84
CA TYR A 103 1.88 -14.93 -18.99
C TYR A 103 2.18 -15.66 -17.67
N THR A 104 3.40 -16.17 -17.45
CA THR A 104 3.75 -17.00 -16.28
C THR A 104 3.84 -16.25 -14.94
N VAL A 105 2.81 -16.26 -14.08
CA VAL A 105 2.96 -15.87 -12.66
C VAL A 105 3.73 -16.95 -11.89
N TYR A 106 4.91 -16.63 -11.36
CA TYR A 106 5.56 -17.47 -10.34
C TYR A 106 5.13 -16.99 -8.95
N ILE A 107 4.30 -17.77 -8.26
CA ILE A 107 4.11 -17.63 -6.81
C ILE A 107 5.21 -18.46 -6.17
N ASN A 108 6.32 -17.82 -5.77
CA ASN A 108 7.42 -18.47 -5.07
C ASN A 108 6.93 -18.84 -3.66
N PRO A 109 7.01 -20.11 -3.23
CA PRO A 109 6.56 -20.56 -1.91
C PRO A 109 7.55 -20.19 -0.81
N ASP A 110 8.19 -19.01 -0.88
CA ASP A 110 8.98 -18.50 0.23
C ASP A 110 8.00 -18.15 1.36
N PRO A 111 8.04 -18.87 2.51
CA PRO A 111 7.06 -18.72 3.56
C PRO A 111 6.99 -17.28 4.10
N PHE A 112 8.11 -16.55 4.07
CA PHE A 112 8.18 -15.19 4.58
C PHE A 112 7.53 -14.18 3.61
N ILE A 113 7.68 -14.39 2.29
CA ILE A 113 6.94 -13.61 1.26
C ILE A 113 5.44 -13.81 1.47
N PHE A 114 5.01 -15.05 1.67
CA PHE A 114 3.61 -15.39 1.89
C PHE A 114 3.07 -14.74 3.18
N THR A 115 3.83 -14.80 4.27
CA THR A 115 3.46 -14.13 5.54
C THR A 115 3.34 -12.62 5.38
N ILE A 116 4.30 -11.94 4.74
CA ILE A 116 4.23 -10.48 4.51
C ILE A 116 3.02 -10.14 3.64
N SER A 117 2.78 -10.92 2.59
CA SER A 117 1.66 -10.69 1.68
C SER A 117 0.33 -10.82 2.40
N ILE A 118 0.13 -11.90 3.17
CA ILE A 118 -1.09 -12.09 3.97
C ILE A 118 -1.25 -10.98 5.00
N TRP A 119 -0.19 -10.66 5.74
CA TRP A 119 -0.25 -9.61 6.76
C TRP A 119 -0.62 -8.26 6.14
N THR A 120 0.01 -7.90 5.02
CA THR A 120 -0.29 -6.67 4.30
C THR A 120 -1.74 -6.67 3.80
N LEU A 121 -2.19 -7.76 3.17
CA LEU A 121 -3.57 -7.90 2.69
C LEU A 121 -4.59 -7.83 3.83
N ALA A 122 -4.30 -8.42 4.99
CA ALA A 122 -5.15 -8.32 6.17
C ALA A 122 -5.27 -6.87 6.65
N THR A 123 -4.18 -6.11 6.67
CA THR A 123 -4.23 -4.68 7.05
C THR A 123 -4.94 -3.82 6.01
N VAL A 124 -4.94 -4.20 4.73
CA VAL A 124 -5.75 -3.57 3.67
C VAL A 124 -7.23 -3.91 3.85
N LEU A 125 -7.56 -5.16 4.19
CA LEU A 125 -8.93 -5.58 4.48
C LEU A 125 -9.52 -4.76 5.63
N ILE A 126 -8.73 -4.49 6.68
CA ILE A 126 -9.13 -3.61 7.78
C ILE A 126 -9.47 -2.20 7.29
N ASP A 127 -8.66 -1.62 6.40
CA ASP A 127 -8.94 -0.30 5.82
C ASP A 127 -10.24 -0.33 5.00
N ILE A 128 -10.48 -1.40 4.22
CA ILE A 128 -11.71 -1.60 3.44
C ILE A 128 -12.93 -1.72 4.37
N LEU A 129 -12.82 -2.49 5.47
CA LEU A 129 -13.89 -2.60 6.45
C LEU A 129 -14.21 -1.25 7.09
N ALA A 130 -13.20 -0.44 7.40
CA ALA A 130 -13.41 0.91 7.92
C ALA A 130 -14.09 1.84 6.90
N ILE A 131 -13.82 1.68 5.60
CA ILE A 131 -14.55 2.37 4.53
C ILE A 131 -16.03 1.96 4.54
N ILE A 132 -16.31 0.65 4.57
CA ILE A 132 -17.68 0.12 4.58
C ILE A 132 -18.45 0.60 5.81
N GLU A 133 -17.82 0.56 7.00
CA GLU A 133 -18.43 1.01 8.24
C GLU A 133 -18.80 2.50 8.19
N ARG A 134 -17.95 3.34 7.59
CA ARG A 134 -18.22 4.77 7.40
C ARG A 134 -19.25 5.07 6.31
N LEU A 135 -19.42 4.16 5.35
CA LEU A 135 -20.49 4.23 4.36
C LEU A 135 -21.82 3.69 4.89
N ARG A 136 -21.81 2.85 5.95
CA ARG A 136 -23.02 2.25 6.54
C ARG A 136 -24.10 3.28 6.94
N PRO A 137 -23.77 4.44 7.56
CA PRO A 137 -24.75 5.48 7.84
C PRO A 137 -25.35 6.15 6.59
N ALA A 138 -24.64 6.10 5.45
CA ALA A 138 -25.09 6.66 4.18
C ALA A 138 -25.87 5.66 3.30
N LEU A 139 -25.84 4.37 3.61
CA LEU A 139 -26.58 3.32 2.90
C LEU A 139 -28.11 3.54 2.82
N PRO A 140 -28.81 4.03 3.86
CA PRO A 140 -30.25 4.29 3.75
C PRO A 140 -30.58 5.36 2.70
N GLY A 141 -29.76 6.42 2.63
CA GLY A 141 -29.94 7.51 1.67
C GLY A 141 -29.47 7.15 0.26
N ALA A 142 -28.38 6.38 0.13
CA ALA A 142 -27.87 5.94 -1.17
C ALA A 142 -28.81 4.91 -1.84
N LEU A 143 -29.41 4.00 -1.06
CA LEU A 143 -30.45 3.10 -1.57
C LEU A 143 -31.73 3.86 -1.94
N ALA A 144 -32.10 4.91 -1.20
CA ALA A 144 -33.20 5.79 -1.56
C ALA A 144 -32.92 6.54 -2.88
N TYR A 145 -31.70 7.06 -3.06
CA TYR A 145 -31.29 7.75 -4.29
C TYR A 145 -31.30 6.83 -5.52
N ILE A 146 -30.88 5.56 -5.36
CA ILE A 146 -30.96 4.54 -6.43
C ILE A 146 -32.42 4.18 -6.72
N ARG A 147 -33.29 4.18 -5.69
CA ARG A 147 -34.72 3.88 -5.83
C ARG A 147 -35.54 5.01 -6.45
N GLU A 148 -35.14 6.27 -6.25
CA GLU A 148 -35.76 7.43 -6.91
C GLU A 148 -35.27 7.64 -8.35
N ALA A 149 -34.12 7.06 -8.72
CA ALA A 149 -33.54 7.14 -10.05
C ALA A 149 -33.91 5.97 -11.00
N LEU A 150 -34.66 4.96 -10.52
CA LEU A 150 -35.20 3.82 -11.28
C LEU A 150 -36.71 3.92 -11.39
#